data_AF-A0A1C0S7H8-F1
#
_entry.id   AF-A0A1C0S7H8-F1
#
_cell.length_a   1.000
_cell.length_b   1.000
_cell.length_c   1.000
_cell.angle_alpha   90.00
_cell.angle_beta   90.00
_cell.angle_gamma   90.00
#
_symmetry.space_group_name_H-M   'P 1'
#
loop_
_entity.id
_entity.type
_entity.pdbx_description
1 polymer ?
#
loop_
_entity_poly.entity_id
_entity_poly.type
_entity_poly.pdbx_seq_one_letter_code
_entity_poly.pdbx_strand_id
1 'polypeptide(L)' 'MKPEERAAAARAILDVPYFDDIMNELEWAAINGCIHAGLTDDQGRAAYAAETRAIRNFRAKLKFLTEQAKADGKGAPA' A
#
# COMPACT_ATOMS: atom_id res chain seq x y z
N MET A 1 5.89 2.85 -19.37
CA MET A 1 4.57 3.27 -18.85
C MET A 1 4.66 4.75 -18.54
N LYS A 2 3.83 5.57 -19.18
CA LYS A 2 3.75 7.01 -18.94
C LYS A 2 3.23 7.29 -17.52
N PRO A 3 3.51 8.47 -16.93
CA PRO A 3 3.01 8.82 -15.59
C PRO A 3 1.49 8.69 -15.46
N GLU A 4 0.76 9.12 -16.48
CA GLU A 4 -0.71 9.05 -16.55
C GLU A 4 -1.22 7.60 -16.51
N GLU A 5 -0.59 6.70 -17.26
CA GLU A 5 -0.93 5.27 -17.28
C GLU A 5 -0.70 4.63 -15.90
N ARG A 6 0.35 5.04 -15.18
CA ARG A 6 0.63 4.57 -13.82
C ARG A 6 -0.40 5.09 -12.81
N ALA A 7 -0.84 6.34 -12.96
CA ALA A 7 -1.88 6.91 -12.12
C ALA A 7 -3.25 6.27 -12.37
N ALA A 8 -3.60 6.02 -13.63
CA ALA A 8 -4.81 5.29 -14.01
C ALA A 8 -4.81 3.88 -13.44
N ALA A 9 -3.68 3.15 -13.54
CA ALA A 9 -3.54 1.83 -12.93
C ALA A 9 -3.67 1.89 -11.40
N ALA A 10 -3.06 2.87 -10.73
CA ALA A 10 -3.18 3.04 -9.29
C ALA A 10 -4.61 3.32 -8.85
N ARG A 11 -5.37 4.13 -9.61
CA ARG A 11 -6.79 4.38 -9.36
C ARG A 11 -7.62 3.11 -9.55
N ALA A 12 -7.39 2.36 -10.63
CA ALA A 12 -8.07 1.10 -10.87
C ALA A 12 -7.87 0.07 -9.74
N ILE A 13 -6.67 0.03 -9.13
CA ILE A 13 -6.40 -0.81 -7.96
C ILE A 13 -7.20 -0.33 -6.74
N LEU A 14 -7.23 0.97 -6.49
CA LEU A 14 -7.96 1.55 -5.35
C LEU A 14 -9.49 1.44 -5.50
N ASP A 15 -9.99 1.36 -6.73
CA ASP A 15 -11.42 1.20 -7.03
C ASP A 15 -11.90 -0.26 -6.89
N VAL A 16 -11.01 -1.22 -6.61
CA VAL A 16 -11.39 -2.62 -6.35
C VAL A 16 -12.24 -2.69 -5.08
N PRO A 17 -13.43 -3.31 -5.12
CA PRO A 17 -14.27 -3.48 -3.93
C PRO A 17 -13.50 -4.16 -2.79
N TYR A 18 -13.65 -3.65 -1.57
CA TYR A 18 -13.01 -4.17 -0.35
C TYR A 18 -11.48 -4.12 -0.35
N PHE A 19 -10.83 -3.41 -1.29
CA PHE A 19 -9.37 -3.30 -1.31
C PHE A 19 -8.81 -2.82 0.04
N ASP A 20 -9.38 -1.75 0.60
CA ASP A 20 -8.91 -1.20 1.88
C ASP A 20 -9.12 -2.18 3.04
N ASP A 21 -10.22 -2.93 3.05
CA ASP A 21 -10.51 -3.93 4.09
C ASP A 21 -9.52 -5.11 4.01
N ILE A 22 -9.27 -5.63 2.80
CA ILE A 22 -8.29 -6.70 2.56
C ILE A 22 -6.89 -6.23 2.97
N MET A 23 -6.50 -5.02 2.58
CA MET A 23 -5.20 -4.48 2.96
C MET A 23 -5.08 -4.25 4.48
N ASN A 24 -6.16 -3.86 5.15
CA ASN A 24 -6.20 -3.76 6.62
C ASN A 24 -6.04 -5.13 7.27
N GLU A 25 -6.74 -6.16 6.77
CA GLU A 25 -6.66 -7.53 7.29
C GLU A 25 -5.24 -8.09 7.16
N LEU A 26 -4.60 -7.92 6.00
CA LEU A 26 -3.22 -8.33 5.76
C LEU A 26 -2.25 -7.60 6.70
N GLU A 27 -2.41 -6.29 6.87
CA GLU A 27 -1.57 -5.52 7.78
C GLU A 27 -1.75 -5.99 9.22
N TRP A 28 -3.00 -6.24 9.63
CA TRP A 28 -3.32 -6.71 10.98
C TRP A 28 -2.74 -8.10 11.23
N ALA A 29 -2.84 -9.01 10.27
CA ALA A 29 -2.24 -10.35 10.34
C ALA A 29 -0.72 -10.28 10.52
N ALA A 30 -0.02 -9.46 9.71
CA ALA A 30 1.43 -9.30 9.83
C ALA A 30 1.84 -8.68 11.17
N ILE A 31 1.12 -7.67 11.67
CA ILE A 31 1.38 -7.08 12.99
C ILE A 31 1.23 -8.14 14.09
N ASN A 32 0.17 -8.96 14.04
CA ASN A 32 -0.04 -10.00 15.04
C ASN A 32 1.01 -11.10 14.93
N GLY A 33 1.42 -11.49 13.73
CA GLY A 33 2.55 -12.39 13.52
C GLY A 33 3.81 -11.86 14.19
N CYS A 34 4.09 -10.56 14.07
CA CYS A 34 5.24 -9.93 14.74
C CYS A 34 5.11 -9.93 16.28
N ILE A 35 3.94 -9.62 16.82
CA ILE A 35 3.71 -9.57 18.28
C ILE A 35 3.80 -10.96 18.90
N HIS A 36 3.18 -11.95 18.24
CA HIS A 36 3.04 -13.32 18.75
C HIS A 36 4.14 -14.27 18.26
N ALA A 37 5.13 -13.80 17.50
CA ALA A 37 6.30 -14.59 17.15
C ALA A 37 6.98 -15.15 18.41
N GLY A 38 7.43 -16.40 18.32
CA GLY A 38 8.04 -17.13 19.43
C GLY A 38 9.21 -16.36 20.04
N LEU A 39 9.47 -16.59 21.34
CA LEU A 39 10.44 -15.81 22.11
C LEU A 39 11.85 -15.79 21.49
N THR A 40 12.23 -16.84 20.76
CA THR A 40 13.53 -16.97 20.08
C THR A 40 13.44 -16.84 18.57
N ASP A 41 12.26 -16.52 18.02
CA ASP A 41 12.03 -16.39 16.58
C ASP A 41 12.22 -14.92 16.13
N ASP A 42 13.46 -14.46 16.21
CA ASP A 42 13.82 -13.11 15.80
C ASP A 42 13.68 -12.92 14.29
N GLN A 43 13.95 -13.97 13.51
CA GLN A 43 13.86 -13.93 12.05
C GLN A 43 12.40 -13.80 11.59
N GLY A 44 11.49 -14.60 12.15
CA GLY A 44 10.05 -14.49 11.87
C GLY A 44 9.49 -13.13 12.28
N ARG A 45 9.87 -12.64 13.46
CA ARG A 45 9.50 -11.29 13.93
C ARG A 45 9.96 -10.20 12.96
N ALA A 46 11.20 -10.26 12.50
CA ALA A 46 11.74 -9.33 11.53
C ALA A 46 11.02 -9.40 10.17
N ALA A 47 10.68 -10.61 9.71
CA ALA A 47 9.94 -10.82 8.47
C ALA A 47 8.54 -10.19 8.53
N TYR A 48 7.75 -10.46 9.58
CA TYR A 48 6.43 -9.85 9.77
C TYR A 48 6.48 -8.32 9.88
N ALA A 49 7.50 -7.78 10.55
CA ALA A 49 7.71 -6.34 10.60
C ALA A 49 8.06 -5.75 9.23
N ALA A 50 8.84 -6.45 8.41
CA ALA A 50 9.14 -6.05 7.04
C ALA A 50 7.90 -6.08 6.15
N GLU A 51 7.07 -7.12 6.26
CA GLU A 51 5.80 -7.23 5.54
C GLU A 51 4.83 -6.09 5.89
N THR A 52 4.68 -5.77 7.18
CA THR A 52 3.88 -4.62 7.64
C THR A 52 4.33 -3.32 6.96
N ARG A 53 5.65 -3.09 6.88
CA ARG A 53 6.21 -1.92 6.19
C ARG A 53 5.94 -1.95 4.69
N ALA A 54 6.07 -3.11 4.04
CA ALA A 54 5.80 -3.27 2.62
C ALA A 54 4.34 -2.94 2.27
N ILE A 55 3.39 -3.43 3.08
CA ILE A 55 1.96 -3.12 2.95
C ILE A 55 1.72 -1.60 3.05
N ARG A 56 2.25 -0.96 4.09
CA ARG A 56 2.11 0.49 4.28
C ARG A 56 2.71 1.29 3.13
N ASN A 57 3.91 0.90 2.69
CA ASN A 57 4.61 1.55 1.58
C ASN A 57 3.84 1.40 0.26
N PHE A 58 3.27 0.23 0.00
CA PHE A 58 2.44 0.00 -1.19
C PHE A 58 1.21 0.91 -1.20
N ARG A 59 0.45 0.96 -0.09
CA ARG A 59 -0.72 1.84 0.04
C ARG A 59 -0.35 3.31 -0.11
N ALA A 60 0.74 3.74 0.52
CA ALA A 60 1.26 5.10 0.38
C ALA A 60 1.63 5.41 -1.08
N LYS A 61 2.23 4.45 -1.79
CA LYS A 61 2.60 4.62 -3.20
C LYS A 61 1.38 4.77 -4.10
N LEU A 62 0.34 3.96 -3.92
CA LEU A 62 -0.91 4.08 -4.69
C LEU A 62 -1.54 5.46 -4.48
N LYS A 63 -1.68 5.89 -3.22
CA LYS A 63 -2.20 7.22 -2.89
C LYS A 63 -1.37 8.33 -3.53
N PHE A 64 -0.04 8.27 -3.40
CA PHE A 64 0.87 9.24 -4.02
C PHE A 64 0.67 9.33 -5.54
N LEU A 65 0.59 8.20 -6.25
CA LEU A 65 0.39 8.19 -7.70
C LEU A 65 -0.95 8.84 -8.10
N THR A 66 -2.01 8.62 -7.31
CA THR A 66 -3.31 9.21 -7.60
C THR A 66 -3.42 10.69 -7.26
N GLU A 67 -2.67 11.19 -6.27
CA GLU A 67 -2.64 12.60 -5.90
C GLU A 67 -1.70 13.42 -6.80
N GLN A 68 -0.56 12.86 -7.21
CA GLN A 68 0.34 13.48 -8.19
C GLN A 68 -0.40 13.77 -9.51
N ALA A 69 -1.19 12.81 -10.01
CA ALA A 69 -1.99 13.01 -11.21
C ALA A 69 -3.06 14.11 -11.07
N LYS A 70 -3.64 14.31 -9.88
CA LYS A 70 -4.57 15.42 -9.62
C LYS A 70 -3.87 16.78 -9.64
N ALA A 71 -2.63 16.84 -9.14
CA ALA A 71 -1.83 18.07 -9.13
C ALA A 71 -1.40 18.47 -10.54
N ASP A 72 -0.94 17.50 -11.35
CA ASP A 72 -0.49 17.73 -12.72
C ASP A 72 -1.65 18.11 -13.67
N GLY A 73 -2.87 17.58 -13.43
CA GLY A 73 -4.08 17.89 -14.21
C GLY A 73 -4.67 19.29 -13.99
N LYS A 74 -4.21 20.04 -12.98
CA LYS A 74 -4.71 21.38 -12.66
C LYS A 74 -4.09 22.51 -13.50
N GLY A 75 -3.15 22.18 -14.40
CA GLY A 75 -2.41 23.13 -15.23
C GLY A 75 -2.83 23.21 -16.71
N ALA A 76 -3.81 22.41 -17.17
CA ALA A 76 -4.28 22.49 -18.55
C ALA A 76 -5.35 23.58 -18.70
N PRO A 77 -5.18 24.59 -19.57
CA PRO A 77 -6.20 25.60 -19.80
C PRO A 77 -7.43 24.96 -20.47
N ALA A 78 -8.61 25.43 -20.06
CA ALA A 78 -9.91 25.10 -20.64
C ALA A 78 -10.06 25.65 -22.06
#